data_AF-A0A1Q7DNJ1-F1
#
_entry.id   AF-A0A1Q7DNJ1-F1
#
_cell.length_a   1.000
_cell.length_b   1.000
_cell.length_c   1.000
_cell.angle_alpha   90.00
_cell.angle_beta   90.00
_cell.angle_gamma   90.00
#
_symmetry.space_group_name_H-M   'P 1'
#
loop_
_entity.id
_entity.type
_entity.pdbx_description
1 polymer ?
#
loop_
_entity_poly.entity_id
_entity_poly.type
_entity_poly.pdbx_seq_one_letter_code
_entity_poly.pdbx_strand_id
1 'polypeptide(L)'
;MNFGALPERLAHVRAEIARRQAARGWAHPVTIVAVTKGFGLDAVEAALAAGLTDLGENRVQEALEKIDTPIGRGATWHLIGHLQRNKAKHVPGRFALVHSLDSLALAVELDKRAAAHAEGAPVRVLLQVNVAGEAQKSGCPPGAAPALARRIAALPHLALEGLMTIAPFTEDAGLQRRTFRGLTSLRDALKEDGLWLATLSMGMSADYAIAVEEGATVIRLGTVLFGPRVMAGAGGEEGEATPLDVRKQEFRKSLRGYEPIGVEDFRVRVADELERILRERSVLEERVAALGEQLRAYRERERAMNEALVAAQQLREATHTAAQREAQVVVREAEAEGRRILDEARAAKAEVERQAAEVQRQYQQYVGGFRALLERQLAELRALDGQRGG
;
A
#
# COMPACT_ATOMS: atom_id res chain seq x y z
N MET A 1 -8.75 -32.89 9.17
CA MET A 1 -7.50 -32.49 8.47
C MET A 1 -6.32 -32.80 9.39
N ASN A 2 -5.13 -33.11 8.84
CA ASN A 2 -3.93 -33.28 9.69
C ASN A 2 -3.23 -31.92 9.86
N PHE A 3 -3.27 -31.36 11.07
CA PHE A 3 -2.58 -30.12 11.43
C PHE A 3 -1.15 -30.35 11.95
N GLY A 4 -0.51 -31.47 11.61
CA GLY A 4 0.82 -31.83 12.11
C GLY A 4 1.93 -30.81 11.83
N ALA A 5 1.77 -29.95 10.81
CA ALA A 5 2.71 -28.86 10.50
C ALA A 5 2.49 -27.58 11.34
N LEU A 6 1.43 -27.53 12.16
CA LEU A 6 1.09 -26.34 12.95
C LEU A 6 2.20 -25.94 13.94
N PRO A 7 2.85 -26.85 14.70
CA PRO A 7 3.93 -26.46 15.62
C PRO A 7 5.11 -25.80 14.90
N GLU A 8 5.50 -26.33 13.74
CA GLU A 8 6.58 -25.76 12.93
C GLU A 8 6.23 -24.36 12.39
N ARG A 9 5.01 -24.20 11.85
CA ARG A 9 4.51 -22.91 11.38
C ARG A 9 4.41 -21.88 12.50
N LEU A 10 3.95 -22.31 13.67
CA LEU A 10 3.89 -21.45 14.86
C LEU A 10 5.28 -21.02 15.32
N ALA A 11 6.26 -21.93 15.33
CA ALA A 11 7.64 -21.60 15.65
C ALA A 11 8.22 -20.56 14.69
N HIS A 12 7.96 -20.70 13.38
CA HIS A 12 8.36 -19.72 12.37
C HIS A 12 7.72 -18.35 12.62
N VAL A 13 6.40 -18.32 12.86
CA VAL A 13 5.67 -17.07 13.18
C VAL A 13 6.24 -16.41 14.44
N ARG A 14 6.50 -17.17 15.51
CA ARG A 14 7.07 -16.63 16.76
C ARG A 14 8.47 -16.05 16.54
N ALA A 15 9.31 -16.73 15.76
CA ALA A 15 10.64 -16.23 15.40
C ALA A 15 10.55 -14.93 14.56
N GLU A 16 9.61 -14.87 13.62
CA GLU A 16 9.35 -13.66 12.82
C GLU A 16 8.93 -12.49 13.71
N ILE A 17 7.96 -12.71 14.63
CA ILE A 17 7.52 -11.69 15.59
C ILE A 17 8.71 -11.18 16.39
N ALA A 18 9.50 -12.07 17.01
CA ALA A 18 10.66 -11.69 17.82
C ALA A 18 11.66 -10.85 17.02
N ARG A 19 11.95 -11.24 15.77
CA ARG A 19 12.86 -10.49 14.88
C ARG A 19 12.33 -9.09 14.58
N ARG A 20 11.04 -8.97 14.25
CA ARG A 20 10.40 -7.68 13.91
C ARG A 20 10.29 -6.75 15.12
N GLN A 21 9.98 -7.29 16.30
CA GLN A 21 9.98 -6.53 17.55
C GLN A 21 11.37 -6.01 17.91
N ALA A 22 12.40 -6.87 17.85
CA ALA A 22 13.77 -6.48 18.14
C ALA A 22 14.27 -5.36 17.20
N ALA A 23 13.97 -5.47 15.89
CA ALA A 23 14.35 -4.45 14.91
C ALA A 23 13.70 -3.07 15.15
N ARG A 24 12.61 -3.01 15.90
CA ARG A 24 11.86 -1.77 16.19
C ARG A 24 11.94 -1.33 17.66
N GLY A 25 12.60 -2.12 18.51
CA GLY A 25 12.68 -1.84 19.94
C GLY A 25 11.37 -2.05 20.70
N TRP A 26 10.44 -2.86 20.17
CA TRP A 26 9.20 -3.21 20.86
C TRP A 26 9.46 -4.29 21.92
N ALA A 27 8.96 -4.07 23.14
CA ALA A 27 9.11 -5.00 24.27
C ALA A 27 7.79 -5.58 24.80
N HIS A 28 6.64 -5.07 24.30
CA HIS A 28 5.33 -5.59 24.70
C HIS A 28 5.08 -6.98 24.12
N PRO A 29 4.32 -7.87 24.80
CA PRO A 29 3.97 -9.16 24.24
C PRO A 29 3.02 -9.01 23.03
N VAL A 30 3.11 -9.95 22.09
CA VAL A 30 2.17 -10.07 20.95
C VAL A 30 1.34 -11.33 21.14
N THR A 31 0.04 -11.15 21.35
CA THR A 31 -0.92 -12.27 21.39
C THR A 31 -1.24 -12.74 19.99
N ILE A 32 -1.13 -14.05 19.77
CA ILE A 32 -1.54 -14.69 18.52
C ILE A 32 -2.95 -15.22 18.70
N VAL A 33 -3.92 -14.60 18.04
CA VAL A 33 -5.28 -15.13 17.94
C VAL A 33 -5.33 -16.09 16.75
N ALA A 34 -5.44 -17.39 17.03
CA ALA A 34 -5.52 -18.42 16.01
C ALA A 34 -6.93 -18.44 15.42
N VAL A 35 -7.05 -18.08 14.14
CA VAL A 35 -8.34 -17.92 13.47
C VAL A 35 -8.82 -19.26 12.93
N THR A 36 -9.78 -19.87 13.63
CA THR A 36 -10.31 -21.21 13.36
C THR A 36 -11.57 -21.23 12.48
N LYS A 37 -11.96 -20.06 11.94
CA LYS A 37 -13.14 -19.94 11.07
C LYS A 37 -13.08 -20.88 9.87
N GLY A 38 -14.18 -21.56 9.59
CA GLY A 38 -14.31 -22.55 8.53
C GLY A 38 -13.50 -23.84 8.75
N PHE A 39 -12.95 -24.05 9.95
CA PHE A 39 -12.34 -25.32 10.36
C PHE A 39 -13.15 -25.98 11.49
N GLY A 40 -13.08 -27.30 11.59
CA GLY A 40 -13.74 -28.08 12.62
C GLY A 40 -13.02 -28.04 13.97
N LEU A 41 -13.49 -28.88 14.91
CA LEU A 41 -12.89 -29.03 16.24
C LEU A 41 -11.46 -29.59 16.20
N ASP A 42 -11.09 -30.28 15.13
CA ASP A 42 -9.73 -30.77 14.91
C ASP A 42 -8.70 -29.62 14.84
N ALA A 43 -9.08 -28.45 14.32
CA ALA A 43 -8.22 -27.27 14.32
C ALA A 43 -8.10 -26.64 15.71
N VAL A 44 -9.20 -26.63 16.48
CA VAL A 44 -9.24 -26.15 17.87
C VAL A 44 -8.33 -27.00 18.74
N GLU A 45 -8.46 -28.32 18.64
CA GLU A 45 -7.62 -29.28 19.38
C GLU A 45 -6.14 -29.11 19.02
N ALA A 46 -5.82 -29.02 17.73
CA ALA A 46 -4.45 -28.81 17.28
C ALA A 46 -3.86 -27.49 17.78
N ALA A 47 -4.64 -26.40 17.76
CA ALA A 47 -4.23 -25.10 18.29
C ALA A 47 -3.91 -25.17 19.79
N LEU A 48 -4.81 -25.75 20.58
CA LEU A 48 -4.62 -25.92 22.02
C LEU A 48 -3.41 -26.81 22.33
N ALA A 49 -3.25 -27.92 21.61
CA ALA A 49 -2.09 -28.81 21.75
C ALA A 49 -0.76 -28.11 21.40
N ALA A 50 -0.77 -27.14 20.49
CA ALA A 50 0.38 -26.29 20.16
C ALA A 50 0.59 -25.11 21.15
N GLY A 51 -0.25 -24.98 22.17
CA GLY A 51 -0.19 -23.91 23.17
C GLY A 51 -0.78 -22.58 22.69
N LEU A 52 -1.65 -22.58 21.68
CA LEU A 52 -2.44 -21.43 21.26
C LEU A 52 -3.80 -21.48 21.96
N THR A 53 -3.95 -20.67 23.01
CA THR A 53 -5.17 -20.60 23.82
C THR A 53 -6.18 -19.58 23.30
N ASP A 54 -5.71 -18.51 22.64
CA ASP A 54 -6.56 -17.46 22.08
C ASP A 54 -7.05 -17.85 20.68
N LEU A 55 -8.35 -18.13 20.54
CA LEU A 55 -8.96 -18.57 19.30
C LEU A 55 -9.95 -17.53 18.77
N GLY A 56 -9.93 -17.29 17.46
CA GLY A 56 -10.71 -16.24 16.81
C GLY A 56 -11.76 -16.78 15.85
N GLU A 57 -13.00 -16.33 16.02
CA GLU A 57 -14.12 -16.66 15.13
C GLU A 57 -14.77 -15.44 14.50
N ASN A 58 -15.27 -15.64 13.28
CA ASN A 58 -15.93 -14.57 12.54
C ASN A 58 -17.44 -14.49 12.81
N ARG A 59 -18.08 -15.62 13.10
CA ARG A 59 -19.54 -15.73 13.24
C ARG A 59 -19.88 -16.27 14.62
N VAL A 60 -20.88 -15.66 15.26
CA VAL A 60 -21.32 -16.04 16.61
C VAL A 60 -21.79 -17.50 16.64
N GLN A 61 -22.59 -17.93 15.67
CA GLN A 61 -23.15 -19.28 15.64
C GLN A 61 -22.05 -20.35 15.58
N GLU A 62 -21.13 -20.21 14.62
CA GLU A 62 -19.99 -21.10 14.46
C GLU A 62 -19.11 -21.15 15.72
N ALA A 63 -18.91 -20.00 16.37
CA ALA A 63 -18.17 -19.96 17.62
C ALA A 63 -18.89 -20.73 18.73
N LEU A 64 -20.21 -20.56 18.90
CA LEU A 64 -20.98 -21.24 19.94
C LEU A 64 -20.91 -22.77 19.79
N GLU A 65 -21.00 -23.27 18.56
CA GLU A 65 -20.85 -24.71 18.26
C GLU A 65 -19.51 -25.27 18.74
N LYS A 66 -18.43 -24.46 18.71
CA LYS A 66 -17.10 -24.85 19.18
C LYS A 66 -16.94 -24.64 20.68
N ILE A 67 -17.38 -23.48 21.20
CA ILE A 67 -17.31 -23.07 22.61
C ILE A 67 -17.98 -24.09 23.53
N ASP A 68 -19.16 -24.60 23.14
CA ASP A 68 -19.97 -25.47 24.01
C ASP A 68 -19.41 -26.90 24.14
N THR A 69 -18.37 -27.24 23.38
CA THR A 69 -17.68 -28.53 23.44
C THR A 69 -16.65 -28.60 24.57
N PRO A 70 -16.31 -29.81 25.07
CA PRO A 70 -15.27 -29.97 26.10
C PRO A 70 -13.92 -29.37 25.70
N ILE A 71 -13.54 -29.51 24.42
CA ILE A 71 -12.29 -28.96 23.88
C ILE A 71 -12.36 -27.44 23.84
N GLY A 72 -13.46 -26.87 23.33
CA GLY A 72 -13.63 -25.43 23.20
C GLY A 72 -13.64 -24.69 24.54
N ARG A 73 -14.08 -25.33 25.63
CA ARG A 73 -14.02 -24.75 26.99
C ARG A 73 -12.59 -24.52 27.49
N GLY A 74 -11.59 -25.15 26.89
CA GLY A 74 -10.17 -24.91 27.18
C GLY A 74 -9.58 -23.69 26.47
N ALA A 75 -10.34 -23.04 25.58
CA ALA A 75 -9.89 -21.90 24.80
C ALA A 75 -10.44 -20.55 25.30
N THR A 76 -9.68 -19.49 25.02
CA THR A 76 -10.08 -18.10 25.18
C THR A 76 -10.63 -17.62 23.84
N TRP A 77 -11.93 -17.34 23.77
CA TRP A 77 -12.59 -17.05 22.49
C TRP A 77 -12.68 -15.55 22.19
N HIS A 78 -12.28 -15.19 20.97
CA HIS A 78 -12.31 -13.84 20.43
C HIS A 78 -13.33 -13.77 19.29
N LEU A 79 -14.23 -12.80 19.33
CA LEU A 79 -15.10 -12.50 18.19
C LEU A 79 -14.43 -11.44 17.33
N ILE A 80 -13.94 -11.85 16.16
CA ILE A 80 -13.12 -11.00 15.27
C ILE A 80 -13.85 -10.56 13.99
N GLY A 81 -15.02 -11.15 13.70
CA GLY A 81 -15.90 -10.74 12.61
C GLY A 81 -16.98 -9.78 13.07
N HIS A 82 -17.69 -9.18 12.11
CA HIS A 82 -18.74 -8.20 12.39
C HIS A 82 -19.84 -8.77 13.29
N LEU A 83 -20.12 -8.07 14.40
CA LEU A 83 -21.18 -8.43 15.34
C LEU A 83 -22.48 -7.71 14.99
N GLN A 84 -23.45 -8.48 14.49
CA GLN A 84 -24.80 -7.97 14.28
C GLN A 84 -25.48 -7.69 15.63
N ARG A 85 -26.19 -6.56 15.74
CA ARG A 85 -26.86 -6.13 16.99
C ARG A 85 -27.76 -7.20 17.61
N ASN A 86 -28.55 -7.91 16.80
CA ASN A 86 -29.45 -8.98 17.26
C ASN A 86 -28.71 -10.21 17.82
N LYS A 87 -27.41 -10.35 17.55
CA LYS A 87 -26.57 -11.43 18.07
C LYS A 87 -25.76 -11.04 19.31
N ALA A 88 -25.76 -9.75 19.70
CA ALA A 88 -25.06 -9.27 20.89
C ALA A 88 -25.46 -10.01 22.18
N LYS A 89 -26.69 -10.56 22.23
CA LYS A 89 -27.20 -11.37 23.35
C LYS A 89 -26.41 -12.65 23.64
N HIS A 90 -25.62 -13.13 22.68
CA HIS A 90 -24.83 -14.36 22.82
C HIS A 90 -23.38 -14.09 23.24
N VAL A 91 -22.99 -12.82 23.40
CA VAL A 91 -21.61 -12.44 23.65
C VAL A 91 -21.21 -12.56 25.12
N PRO A 92 -21.97 -11.98 26.08
CA PRO A 92 -21.59 -12.03 27.50
C PRO A 92 -21.38 -13.46 28.00
N GLY A 93 -20.28 -13.68 28.72
CA GLY A 93 -19.90 -14.98 29.27
C GLY A 93 -19.37 -16.01 28.25
N ARG A 94 -19.39 -15.71 26.94
CA ARG A 94 -18.95 -16.64 25.88
C ARG A 94 -17.66 -16.19 25.18
N PHE A 95 -17.45 -14.90 25.02
CA PHE A 95 -16.25 -14.35 24.38
C PHE A 95 -15.44 -13.53 25.37
N ALA A 96 -14.14 -13.77 25.39
CA ALA A 96 -13.19 -13.03 26.20
C ALA A 96 -12.89 -11.64 25.63
N LEU A 97 -12.98 -11.44 24.31
CA LEU A 97 -12.75 -10.15 23.66
C LEU A 97 -13.52 -10.04 22.34
N VAL A 98 -14.25 -8.93 22.15
CA VAL A 98 -14.91 -8.59 20.88
C VAL A 98 -14.12 -7.52 20.16
N HIS A 99 -13.65 -7.80 18.95
CA HIS A 99 -12.74 -6.92 18.22
C HIS A 99 -13.46 -5.93 17.29
N SER A 100 -14.74 -6.16 17.01
CA SER A 100 -15.44 -5.62 15.84
C SER A 100 -16.46 -4.51 16.18
N LEU A 101 -16.30 -3.82 17.31
CA LEU A 101 -17.27 -2.83 17.74
C LEU A 101 -17.08 -1.57 16.88
N ASP A 102 -18.05 -1.20 16.06
CA ASP A 102 -17.90 -0.14 15.04
C ASP A 102 -18.86 1.04 15.20
N SER A 103 -19.80 0.94 16.13
CA SER A 103 -20.88 1.91 16.30
C SER A 103 -21.39 1.95 17.73
N LEU A 104 -21.87 3.12 18.14
CA LEU A 104 -22.45 3.27 19.47
C LEU A 104 -23.73 2.44 19.65
N ALA A 105 -24.56 2.33 18.61
CA ALA A 105 -25.79 1.55 18.69
C ALA A 105 -25.51 0.08 19.04
N LEU A 106 -24.42 -0.48 18.49
CA LEU A 106 -23.95 -1.81 18.87
C LEU A 106 -23.38 -1.84 20.28
N ALA A 107 -22.59 -0.84 20.67
CA ALA A 107 -22.01 -0.75 22.01
C ALA A 107 -23.09 -0.69 23.11
N VAL A 108 -24.10 0.17 22.95
CA VAL A 108 -25.22 0.31 23.89
C VAL A 108 -26.02 -0.98 23.98
N GLU A 109 -26.27 -1.64 22.85
CA GLU A 109 -26.96 -2.93 22.86
C GLU A 109 -26.12 -3.99 23.59
N LEU A 110 -24.81 -4.06 23.34
CA LEU A 110 -23.93 -5.01 24.00
C LEU A 110 -23.81 -4.74 25.50
N ASP A 111 -23.70 -3.48 25.92
CA ASP A 111 -23.70 -3.06 27.33
C ASP A 111 -24.98 -3.50 28.04
N LYS A 112 -26.15 -3.30 27.41
CA LYS A 112 -27.43 -3.77 27.93
C LYS A 112 -27.45 -5.30 28.11
N ARG A 113 -26.89 -6.07 27.17
CA ARG A 113 -26.82 -7.53 27.28
C ARG A 113 -25.84 -7.97 28.36
N ALA A 114 -24.73 -7.28 28.50
CA ALA A 114 -23.75 -7.51 29.56
C ALA A 114 -24.35 -7.22 30.94
N ALA A 115 -25.10 -6.12 31.09
CA ALA A 115 -25.83 -5.77 32.32
C ALA A 115 -26.83 -6.85 32.75
N ALA A 116 -27.51 -7.47 31.79
CA ALA A 116 -28.48 -8.53 32.05
C ALA A 116 -27.83 -9.89 32.42
N HIS A 117 -26.51 -10.01 32.27
CA HIS A 117 -25.76 -11.23 32.57
C HIS A 117 -25.23 -11.17 34.01
N ALA A 118 -26.01 -11.71 34.96
CA ALA A 118 -25.87 -11.54 36.41
C ALA A 118 -24.50 -11.91 37.04
N GLU A 119 -23.67 -12.68 36.34
CA GLU A 119 -22.38 -13.19 36.85
C GLU A 119 -21.18 -12.75 36.01
N GLY A 120 -21.35 -11.76 35.11
CA GLY A 120 -20.33 -11.39 34.13
C GLY A 120 -19.38 -10.28 34.57
N ALA A 121 -18.07 -10.50 34.39
CA ALA A 121 -17.13 -9.38 34.24
C ALA A 121 -17.53 -8.51 33.03
N PRO A 122 -17.14 -7.22 32.99
CA PRO A 122 -17.38 -6.36 31.84
C PRO A 122 -16.91 -7.02 30.53
N VAL A 123 -17.73 -6.91 29.48
CA VAL A 123 -17.37 -7.46 28.17
C VAL A 123 -16.23 -6.63 27.61
N ARG A 124 -15.08 -7.27 27.41
CA ARG A 124 -13.90 -6.63 26.85
C ARG A 124 -14.12 -6.42 25.36
N VAL A 125 -13.84 -5.21 24.88
CA VAL A 125 -14.10 -4.79 23.50
C VAL A 125 -12.95 -3.98 22.92
N LEU A 126 -12.80 -4.05 21.60
CA LEU A 126 -11.97 -3.17 20.80
C LEU A 126 -12.84 -2.38 19.84
N LEU A 127 -12.47 -1.11 19.61
CA LEU A 127 -13.09 -0.28 18.60
C LEU A 127 -12.50 -0.57 17.22
N GLN A 128 -13.31 -1.04 16.28
CA GLN A 128 -12.91 -1.23 14.89
C GLN A 128 -12.90 0.09 14.14
N VAL A 129 -11.75 0.43 13.56
CA VAL A 129 -11.50 1.66 12.80
C VAL A 129 -11.14 1.31 11.36
N ASN A 130 -11.85 1.91 10.40
CA ASN A 130 -11.55 1.78 8.98
C ASN A 130 -10.49 2.82 8.59
N VAL A 131 -9.22 2.55 8.92
CA VAL A 131 -8.12 3.50 8.70
C VAL A 131 -7.86 3.76 7.22
N ALA A 132 -8.08 2.77 6.36
CA ALA A 132 -7.87 2.89 4.92
C ALA A 132 -9.00 3.61 4.18
N GLY A 133 -10.15 3.87 4.83
CA GLY A 133 -11.29 4.57 4.23
C GLY A 133 -12.00 3.77 3.13
N GLU A 134 -11.88 2.44 3.14
CA GLU A 134 -12.54 1.57 2.15
C GLU A 134 -14.05 1.50 2.42
N ALA A 135 -14.89 2.08 1.57
CA ALA A 135 -16.34 2.20 1.78
C ALA A 135 -17.04 0.85 2.05
N GLN A 136 -16.53 -0.23 1.48
CA GLN A 136 -17.04 -1.59 1.63
C GLN A 136 -16.66 -2.29 2.95
N LYS A 137 -15.78 -1.70 3.77
CA LYS A 137 -15.27 -2.32 5.00
C LYS A 137 -15.90 -1.73 6.25
N SER A 138 -16.25 -2.62 7.19
CA SER A 138 -16.76 -2.25 8.52
C SER A 138 -15.72 -1.49 9.35
N GLY A 139 -16.22 -0.71 10.31
CA GLY A 139 -15.41 0.13 11.18
C GLY A 139 -15.80 1.60 11.08
N CYS A 140 -15.63 2.33 12.17
CA CYS A 140 -15.85 3.77 12.17
C CYS A 140 -14.71 4.49 11.42
N PRO A 141 -14.97 5.68 10.83
CA PRO A 141 -13.91 6.47 10.21
C PRO A 141 -12.95 7.01 11.28
N PRO A 142 -11.65 7.18 10.96
CA PRO A 142 -10.63 7.62 11.93
C PRO A 142 -10.98 8.93 12.65
N GLY A 143 -11.59 9.89 11.94
CA GLY A 143 -12.01 11.17 12.52
C GLY A 143 -13.14 11.05 13.55
N ALA A 144 -13.98 10.01 13.47
CA ALA A 144 -15.05 9.78 14.45
C ALA A 144 -14.62 8.89 15.61
N ALA A 145 -13.51 8.17 15.47
CA ALA A 145 -13.06 7.19 16.45
C ALA A 145 -12.81 7.78 17.85
N PRO A 146 -12.20 8.98 18.03
CA PRO A 146 -12.00 9.53 19.37
C PRO A 146 -13.29 9.79 20.13
N ALA A 147 -14.28 10.39 19.46
CA ALA A 147 -15.59 10.68 20.06
C ALA A 147 -16.33 9.38 20.40
N LEU A 148 -16.28 8.38 19.51
CA LEU A 148 -16.91 7.09 19.74
C LEU A 148 -16.24 6.30 20.87
N ALA A 149 -14.91 6.27 20.92
CA ALA A 149 -14.14 5.59 21.96
C ALA A 149 -14.51 6.10 23.36
N ARG A 150 -14.61 7.42 23.57
CA ARG A 150 -15.04 8.02 24.84
C ARG A 150 -16.44 7.59 25.25
N ARG A 151 -17.38 7.56 24.30
CA ARG A 151 -18.76 7.14 24.57
C ARG A 151 -18.85 5.67 24.92
N ILE A 152 -18.03 4.82 24.31
CA ILE A 152 -17.96 3.39 24.64
C ILE A 152 -17.30 3.19 26.01
N ALA A 153 -16.21 3.91 26.30
CA ALA A 153 -15.51 3.84 27.58
C ALA A 153 -16.38 4.27 28.78
N ALA A 154 -17.43 5.05 28.54
CA ALA A 154 -18.39 5.46 29.56
C ALA A 154 -19.49 4.41 29.84
N LEU A 155 -19.53 3.29 29.09
CA LEU A 155 -20.52 2.23 29.28
C LEU A 155 -20.06 1.29 30.40
N PRO A 156 -20.84 1.12 31.49
CA PRO A 156 -20.35 0.49 32.72
C PRO A 156 -20.10 -1.03 32.62
N HIS A 157 -20.69 -1.71 31.65
CA HIS A 157 -20.55 -3.16 31.47
C HIS A 157 -19.64 -3.52 30.29
N LEU A 158 -19.00 -2.54 29.66
CA LEU A 158 -17.98 -2.74 28.64
C LEU A 158 -16.62 -2.27 29.13
N ALA A 159 -15.59 -3.05 28.82
CA ALA A 159 -14.20 -2.63 29.00
C ALA A 159 -13.59 -2.35 27.62
N LEU A 160 -13.47 -1.07 27.24
CA LEU A 160 -12.78 -0.69 26.01
C LEU A 160 -11.26 -0.78 26.23
N GLU A 161 -10.63 -1.78 25.60
CA GLU A 161 -9.21 -2.08 25.86
C GLU A 161 -8.26 -1.64 24.73
N GLY A 162 -8.80 -1.29 23.57
CA GLY A 162 -7.99 -1.16 22.38
C GLY A 162 -8.71 -0.76 21.12
N LEU A 163 -7.94 -0.73 20.05
CA LEU A 163 -8.38 -0.49 18.69
C LEU A 163 -8.13 -1.71 17.82
N MET A 164 -8.92 -1.84 16.77
CA MET A 164 -8.78 -2.88 15.76
C MET A 164 -8.83 -2.28 14.35
N THR A 165 -8.00 -2.79 13.44
CA THR A 165 -8.15 -2.51 12.01
C THR A 165 -7.81 -3.72 11.13
N ILE A 166 -8.25 -3.64 9.88
CA ILE A 166 -7.96 -4.59 8.82
C ILE A 166 -7.41 -3.80 7.64
N ALA A 167 -6.16 -4.05 7.24
CA ALA A 167 -5.58 -3.43 6.07
C ALA A 167 -6.27 -3.88 4.76
N PRO A 168 -6.22 -3.05 3.70
CA PRO A 168 -6.57 -3.46 2.34
C PRO A 168 -5.92 -4.80 1.98
N PHE A 169 -6.66 -5.67 1.28
CA PHE A 169 -6.05 -6.88 0.73
C PHE A 169 -5.22 -6.47 -0.50
N THR A 170 -3.93 -6.26 -0.26
CA THR A 170 -2.97 -5.75 -1.25
C THR A 170 -1.59 -6.28 -0.94
N GLU A 171 -0.71 -6.31 -1.95
CA GLU A 171 0.73 -6.57 -1.79
C GLU A 171 1.52 -5.28 -1.54
N ASP A 172 0.89 -4.09 -1.60
CA ASP A 172 1.53 -2.82 -1.29
C ASP A 172 1.82 -2.70 0.22
N ALA A 173 3.05 -3.09 0.58
CA ALA A 173 3.60 -2.95 1.93
C ALA A 173 3.55 -1.50 2.46
N GLY A 174 3.64 -0.49 1.59
CA GLY A 174 3.51 0.91 1.95
C GLY A 174 2.11 1.27 2.41
N LEU A 175 1.07 0.78 1.71
CA LEU A 175 -0.33 0.96 2.10
C LEU A 175 -0.67 0.22 3.40
N GLN A 176 -0.20 -1.03 3.55
CA GLN A 176 -0.34 -1.79 4.80
C GLN A 176 0.28 -1.03 5.97
N ARG A 177 1.52 -0.55 5.81
CA ARG A 177 2.24 0.21 6.85
C ARG A 177 1.53 1.51 7.22
N ARG A 178 1.07 2.29 6.23
CA ARG A 178 0.29 3.52 6.48
C ARG A 178 -0.97 3.23 7.28
N THR A 179 -1.66 2.12 6.99
CA THR A 179 -2.86 1.71 7.72
C THR A 179 -2.56 1.39 9.18
N PHE A 180 -1.55 0.56 9.45
CA PHE A 180 -1.21 0.16 10.83
C PHE A 180 -0.60 1.31 11.64
N ARG A 181 0.21 2.15 11.00
CA ARG A 181 0.71 3.39 11.61
C ARG A 181 -0.43 4.32 11.97
N GLY A 182 -1.42 4.50 11.09
CA GLY A 182 -2.58 5.34 11.35
C GLY A 182 -3.37 4.89 12.58
N LEU A 183 -3.53 3.56 12.79
CA LEU A 183 -4.16 3.03 14.00
C LEU A 183 -3.34 3.32 15.26
N THR A 184 -2.01 3.20 15.16
CA THR A 184 -1.08 3.47 16.26
C THR A 184 -1.10 4.94 16.66
N SER A 185 -1.00 5.84 15.68
CA SER A 185 -1.11 7.28 15.91
C SER A 185 -2.46 7.67 16.52
N LEU A 186 -3.56 7.01 16.14
CA LEU A 186 -4.86 7.22 16.75
C LEU A 186 -4.91 6.79 18.22
N ARG A 187 -4.31 5.65 18.57
CA ARG A 187 -4.16 5.21 19.97
C ARG A 187 -3.33 6.21 20.77
N ASP A 188 -2.23 6.69 20.21
CA ASP A 188 -1.33 7.60 20.90
C ASP A 188 -2.00 8.96 21.14
N ALA A 189 -2.78 9.47 20.18
CA ALA A 189 -3.60 10.67 20.37
C ALA A 189 -4.67 10.46 21.47
N LEU A 190 -5.34 9.30 21.49
CA LEU A 190 -6.28 8.96 22.56
C LEU A 190 -5.62 8.91 23.95
N LYS A 191 -4.37 8.43 24.02
CA LYS A 191 -3.57 8.41 25.25
C LYS A 191 -3.29 9.82 25.75
N GLU A 192 -2.86 10.72 24.86
CA GLU A 192 -2.62 12.14 25.19
C GLU A 192 -3.88 12.82 25.73
N ASP A 193 -5.03 12.44 25.20
CA ASP A 193 -6.36 12.86 25.65
C ASP A 193 -6.86 12.14 26.92
N GLY A 194 -6.03 11.34 27.59
CA GLY A 194 -6.34 10.66 28.85
C GLY A 194 -7.06 9.32 28.74
N LEU A 195 -7.24 8.77 27.53
CA LEU A 195 -7.83 7.45 27.30
C LEU A 195 -6.78 6.47 26.77
N TRP A 196 -6.14 5.73 27.67
CA TRP A 196 -5.16 4.72 27.27
C TRP A 196 -5.83 3.42 26.80
N LEU A 197 -5.58 3.06 25.54
CA LEU A 197 -6.08 1.84 24.89
C LEU A 197 -4.91 0.93 24.51
N ALA A 198 -4.50 0.06 25.43
CA ALA A 198 -3.25 -0.71 25.31
C ALA A 198 -3.24 -1.65 24.09
N THR A 199 -4.40 -2.16 23.67
CA THR A 199 -4.49 -3.21 22.66
C THR A 199 -4.56 -2.65 21.24
N LEU A 200 -3.67 -3.09 20.35
CA LEU A 200 -3.74 -2.86 18.91
C LEU A 200 -3.89 -4.20 18.18
N SER A 201 -5.13 -4.51 17.83
CA SER A 201 -5.48 -5.69 17.04
C SER A 201 -5.35 -5.40 15.56
N MET A 202 -4.22 -5.73 14.95
CA MET A 202 -3.96 -5.50 13.53
C MET A 202 -2.94 -6.50 12.98
N GLY A 203 -3.03 -6.81 11.69
CA GLY A 203 -2.23 -7.86 11.06
C GLY A 203 -2.92 -9.23 10.99
N MET A 204 -2.84 -9.82 9.81
CA MET A 204 -3.32 -11.15 9.43
C MET A 204 -2.19 -11.92 8.73
N SER A 205 -2.46 -13.14 8.27
CA SER A 205 -1.44 -14.03 7.67
C SER A 205 -0.53 -13.38 6.62
N ALA A 206 -1.03 -12.42 5.84
CA ALA A 206 -0.28 -11.77 4.75
C ALA A 206 0.55 -10.56 5.19
N ASP A 207 0.21 -9.92 6.31
CA ASP A 207 0.72 -8.58 6.67
C ASP A 207 1.08 -8.43 8.16
N TYR A 208 0.99 -9.51 8.95
CA TYR A 208 1.29 -9.49 10.39
C TYR A 208 2.72 -9.03 10.70
N ALA A 209 3.69 -9.33 9.82
CA ALA A 209 5.06 -8.88 10.01
C ALA A 209 5.16 -7.34 10.01
N ILE A 210 4.45 -6.67 9.10
CA ILE A 210 4.38 -5.20 9.06
C ILE A 210 3.57 -4.66 10.24
N ALA A 211 2.48 -5.33 10.61
CA ALA A 211 1.69 -4.96 11.78
C ALA A 211 2.51 -4.98 13.08
N VAL A 212 3.35 -6.00 13.27
CA VAL A 212 4.27 -6.10 14.42
C VAL A 212 5.31 -4.98 14.39
N GLU A 213 5.86 -4.65 13.23
CA GLU A 213 6.80 -3.52 13.11
C GLU A 213 6.16 -2.18 13.50
N GLU A 214 4.88 -1.99 13.20
CA GLU A 214 4.12 -0.79 13.58
C GLU A 214 3.45 -0.92 14.96
N GLY A 215 3.80 -1.92 15.77
CA GLY A 215 3.44 -1.99 17.19
C GLY A 215 2.15 -2.73 17.51
N ALA A 216 1.71 -3.67 16.67
CA ALA A 216 0.60 -4.58 16.98
C ALA A 216 0.84 -5.29 18.32
N THR A 217 -0.22 -5.44 19.12
CA THR A 217 -0.22 -6.25 20.34
C THR A 217 -1.03 -7.53 20.18
N VAL A 218 -1.93 -7.57 19.19
CA VAL A 218 -2.70 -8.75 18.81
C VAL A 218 -2.68 -8.93 17.30
N ILE A 219 -2.25 -10.11 16.85
CA ILE A 219 -2.29 -10.51 15.43
C ILE A 219 -3.26 -11.68 15.23
N ARG A 220 -3.94 -11.72 14.09
CA ARG A 220 -5.03 -12.67 13.82
C ARG A 220 -4.67 -13.61 12.68
N LEU A 221 -4.21 -14.81 13.00
CA LEU A 221 -3.56 -15.70 12.03
C LEU A 221 -4.42 -16.92 11.70
N GLY A 222 -4.76 -17.09 10.42
CA GLY A 222 -5.50 -18.25 9.91
C GLY A 222 -4.60 -19.11 9.03
N THR A 223 -4.55 -18.78 7.74
CA THR A 223 -3.81 -19.52 6.70
C THR A 223 -2.35 -19.82 7.03
N VAL A 224 -1.63 -18.90 7.69
CA VAL A 224 -0.22 -19.14 8.05
C VAL A 224 -0.05 -20.22 9.12
N LEU A 225 -1.07 -20.45 9.95
CA LEU A 225 -1.08 -21.50 10.98
C LEU A 225 -1.65 -22.80 10.42
N PHE A 226 -2.88 -22.75 9.92
CA PHE A 226 -3.65 -23.94 9.54
C PHE A 226 -3.45 -24.36 8.07
N GLY A 227 -2.84 -23.51 7.26
CA GLY A 227 -2.62 -23.74 5.83
C GLY A 227 -3.78 -23.21 4.98
N PRO A 228 -3.70 -23.38 3.64
CA PRO A 228 -4.86 -23.15 2.80
C PRO A 228 -6.00 -24.02 3.31
N ARG A 229 -7.18 -23.43 3.44
CA ARG A 229 -8.39 -24.21 3.68
C ARG A 229 -8.51 -25.18 2.52
N VAL A 230 -8.64 -26.47 2.82
CA VAL A 230 -9.43 -27.30 1.93
C VAL A 230 -10.82 -26.70 2.06
N MET A 231 -11.22 -25.88 1.07
CA MET A 231 -12.63 -25.78 0.77
C MET A 231 -13.03 -27.24 0.58
N ALA A 232 -13.71 -27.83 1.58
CA ALA A 232 -14.39 -29.09 1.35
C ALA A 232 -15.17 -28.89 0.03
N GLY A 233 -14.94 -29.81 -0.92
CA GLY A 233 -15.11 -29.61 -2.35
C GLY A 233 -16.48 -29.04 -2.77
N ALA A 234 -16.67 -28.58 -4.00
CA ALA A 234 -16.53 -29.46 -5.16
C ALA A 234 -16.96 -30.91 -4.81
N GLY A 235 -18.14 -31.07 -4.21
CA GLY A 235 -18.76 -32.36 -3.89
C GLY A 235 -19.67 -32.31 -2.66
N GLY A 236 -20.95 -32.01 -2.86
CA GLY A 236 -22.09 -32.51 -2.08
C GLY A 236 -22.30 -32.05 -0.63
N GLU A 237 -23.35 -31.25 -0.43
CA GLU A 237 -24.34 -31.31 0.67
C GLU A 237 -23.83 -31.28 2.13
N GLU A 238 -23.92 -30.10 2.76
CA GLU A 238 -24.54 -29.90 4.10
C GLU A 238 -24.57 -28.40 4.43
N GLY A 239 -25.70 -27.76 4.10
CA GLY A 239 -25.97 -26.34 4.43
C GLY A 239 -26.63 -25.55 3.30
N GLU A 240 -26.38 -25.95 2.06
CA GLU A 240 -27.14 -25.48 0.90
C GLU A 240 -28.20 -26.54 0.61
N ALA A 241 -29.48 -26.20 0.75
CA ALA A 241 -30.53 -27.07 0.21
C ALA A 241 -30.36 -27.08 -1.32
N THR A 242 -29.68 -28.09 -1.86
CA THR A 242 -29.53 -28.20 -3.31
C THR A 242 -30.90 -28.52 -3.91
N PRO A 243 -31.13 -28.22 -5.19
CA PRO A 243 -32.34 -28.66 -5.88
C PRO A 243 -32.55 -30.19 -5.81
N LEU A 244 -31.49 -30.96 -5.58
CA LEU A 244 -31.53 -32.41 -5.37
C LEU A 244 -31.98 -32.78 -3.95
N ASP A 245 -31.47 -32.10 -2.92
CA ASP A 245 -31.92 -32.25 -1.52
C ASP A 245 -33.40 -31.96 -1.38
N VAL A 246 -33.85 -30.87 -2.01
CA VAL A 246 -35.26 -30.47 -1.98
C VAL A 246 -36.15 -31.53 -2.62
N ARG A 247 -35.67 -32.19 -3.68
CA ARG A 247 -36.38 -33.27 -4.37
C ARG A 247 -36.37 -34.60 -3.60
N LYS A 248 -35.32 -34.85 -2.82
CA LYS A 248 -35.15 -36.10 -2.04
C LYS A 248 -35.69 -36.01 -0.62
N GLN A 249 -36.12 -34.84 -0.16
CA GLN A 249 -36.67 -34.65 1.18
C GLN A 249 -37.93 -35.49 1.40
N GLU A 250 -37.87 -36.40 2.37
CA GLU A 250 -39.01 -37.18 2.82
C GLU A 250 -39.66 -36.55 4.06
N PHE A 251 -40.99 -36.64 4.16
CA PHE A 251 -41.76 -36.13 5.30
C PHE A 251 -42.54 -37.27 5.96
N ARG A 252 -42.62 -37.24 7.29
CA ARG A 252 -43.47 -38.17 8.05
C ARG A 252 -44.93 -38.01 7.64
N LYS A 253 -45.63 -39.14 7.50
CA LYS A 253 -47.04 -39.19 7.13
C LYS A 253 -47.92 -39.36 8.36
N SER A 254 -49.05 -38.69 8.38
CA SER A 254 -50.15 -38.78 9.34
C SER A 254 -51.41 -39.32 8.66
N LEU A 255 -52.44 -39.67 9.44
CA LEU A 255 -53.75 -40.17 8.94
C LEU A 255 -54.40 -39.27 7.87
N ARG A 256 -54.01 -37.99 7.78
CA ARG A 256 -54.59 -37.00 6.87
C ARG A 256 -53.53 -36.16 6.12
N GLY A 257 -52.42 -36.76 5.73
CA GLY A 257 -51.36 -36.11 4.93
C GLY A 257 -50.02 -36.03 5.66
N TYR A 258 -49.12 -35.14 5.27
CA TYR A 258 -47.83 -34.98 5.93
C TYR A 258 -47.94 -34.30 7.31
N GLU A 259 -47.01 -34.61 8.20
CA GLU A 259 -46.88 -33.94 9.50
C GLU A 259 -46.55 -32.44 9.30
N PRO A 260 -47.39 -31.51 9.78
CA PRO A 260 -47.25 -30.08 9.45
C PRO A 260 -45.94 -29.45 9.89
N ILE A 261 -45.40 -29.87 11.05
CA ILE A 261 -44.21 -29.26 11.67
C ILE A 261 -42.97 -29.47 10.79
N GLY A 262 -42.72 -30.70 10.34
CA GLY A 262 -41.55 -31.00 9.52
C GLY A 262 -41.58 -30.36 8.12
N VAL A 263 -42.78 -30.12 7.57
CA VAL A 263 -42.95 -29.43 6.29
C VAL A 263 -42.68 -27.94 6.44
N GLU A 264 -43.18 -27.32 7.52
CA GLU A 264 -42.99 -25.88 7.74
C GLU A 264 -41.53 -25.53 8.04
N ASP A 265 -40.84 -26.34 8.86
CA ASP A 265 -39.41 -26.16 9.14
C ASP A 265 -38.55 -26.26 7.86
N PHE A 266 -38.92 -27.19 6.97
CA PHE A 266 -38.25 -27.33 5.69
C PHE A 266 -38.51 -26.14 4.76
N ARG A 267 -39.75 -25.62 4.72
CA ARG A 267 -40.09 -24.41 3.93
C ARG A 267 -39.30 -23.19 4.38
N VAL A 268 -39.18 -22.98 5.68
CA VAL A 268 -38.40 -21.87 6.25
C VAL A 268 -36.93 -21.99 5.84
N ARG A 269 -36.35 -23.20 5.96
CA ARG A 269 -34.96 -23.45 5.56
C ARG A 269 -34.68 -23.14 4.09
N VAL A 270 -35.56 -23.59 3.19
CA VAL A 270 -35.42 -23.32 1.75
C VAL A 270 -35.59 -21.83 1.44
N ALA A 271 -36.52 -21.15 2.11
CA ALA A 271 -36.74 -19.72 1.94
C ALA A 271 -35.53 -18.88 2.39
N ASP A 272 -34.97 -19.20 3.56
CA ASP A 272 -33.78 -18.53 4.10
C ASP A 272 -32.56 -18.72 3.17
N GLU A 273 -32.42 -19.92 2.62
CA GLU A 273 -31.33 -20.25 1.71
C GLU A 273 -31.45 -19.55 0.36
N LEU A 274 -32.67 -19.48 -0.19
CA LEU A 274 -32.96 -18.69 -1.38
C LEU A 274 -32.70 -17.20 -1.13
N GLU A 275 -33.10 -16.68 0.02
CA GLU A 275 -32.84 -15.28 0.38
C GLU A 275 -31.33 -15.00 0.50
N ARG A 276 -30.55 -15.93 1.06
CA ARG A 276 -29.09 -15.85 1.10
C ARG A 276 -28.51 -15.77 -0.30
N ILE A 277 -28.88 -16.69 -1.19
CA ILE A 277 -28.39 -16.74 -2.57
C ILE A 277 -28.74 -15.46 -3.32
N LEU A 278 -29.96 -14.96 -3.18
CA LEU A 278 -30.39 -13.72 -3.84
C LEU A 278 -29.61 -12.51 -3.33
N ARG A 279 -29.34 -12.41 -2.03
CA ARG A 279 -28.51 -11.35 -1.45
C ARG A 279 -27.05 -11.44 -1.92
N GLU A 280 -26.47 -12.63 -1.90
CA GLU A 280 -25.09 -12.85 -2.39
C GLU A 280 -24.97 -12.50 -3.87
N ARG A 281 -25.95 -12.90 -4.69
CA ARG A 281 -26.03 -12.55 -6.11
C ARG A 281 -26.07 -11.03 -6.29
N SER A 282 -26.93 -10.32 -5.58
CA SER A 282 -27.04 -8.85 -5.67
C SER A 282 -25.71 -8.17 -5.32
N VAL A 283 -25.04 -8.61 -4.24
CA VAL A 283 -23.73 -8.07 -3.84
C VAL A 283 -22.66 -8.36 -4.89
N LEU A 284 -22.66 -9.55 -5.48
CA LEU A 284 -21.74 -9.91 -6.55
C LEU A 284 -21.99 -9.10 -7.83
N GLU A 285 -23.25 -8.89 -8.21
CA GLU A 285 -23.63 -8.06 -9.35
C GLU A 285 -23.15 -6.61 -9.17
N GLU A 286 -23.35 -6.02 -7.99
CA GLU A 286 -22.83 -4.68 -7.66
C GLU A 286 -21.30 -4.64 -7.73
N ARG A 287 -20.62 -5.67 -7.22
CA ARG A 287 -19.16 -5.75 -7.25
C ARG A 287 -18.63 -5.88 -8.68
N VAL A 288 -19.28 -6.66 -9.54
CA VAL A 288 -18.93 -6.78 -10.96
C VAL A 288 -19.14 -5.45 -11.67
N ALA A 289 -20.22 -4.72 -11.37
CA ALA A 289 -20.45 -3.39 -11.92
C ALA A 289 -19.33 -2.40 -11.52
N ALA A 290 -19.00 -2.35 -10.23
CA ALA A 290 -17.94 -1.48 -9.70
C ALA A 290 -16.56 -1.80 -10.29
N LEU A 291 -16.19 -3.09 -10.37
CA LEU A 291 -14.95 -3.52 -11.02
C LEU A 291 -14.94 -3.18 -12.51
N GLY A 292 -16.09 -3.28 -13.18
CA GLY A 292 -16.26 -2.87 -14.57
C GLY A 292 -15.97 -1.39 -14.80
N GLU A 293 -16.47 -0.51 -13.92
CA GLU A 293 -16.17 0.93 -13.99
C GLU A 293 -14.69 1.23 -13.72
N GLN A 294 -14.10 0.59 -12.70
CA GLN A 294 -12.67 0.74 -12.42
C GLN A 294 -11.81 0.32 -13.61
N LEU A 295 -12.15 -0.79 -14.27
CA LEU A 295 -11.41 -1.27 -15.44
C LEU A 295 -11.51 -0.29 -16.62
N ARG A 296 -12.67 0.35 -16.82
CA ARG A 296 -12.82 1.41 -17.84
C ARG A 296 -11.92 2.59 -17.53
N ALA A 297 -11.94 3.08 -16.29
CA ALA A 297 -11.09 4.19 -15.85
C ALA A 297 -9.59 3.87 -16.02
N TYR A 298 -9.15 2.65 -15.72
CA TYR A 298 -7.77 2.23 -15.94
C TYR A 298 -7.41 2.22 -17.43
N ARG A 299 -8.28 1.70 -18.30
CA ARG A 299 -8.04 1.68 -19.75
C ARG A 299 -7.97 3.08 -20.35
N GLU A 300 -8.80 4.01 -19.88
CA GLU A 300 -8.74 5.42 -20.30
C GLU A 300 -7.43 6.07 -19.87
N ARG A 301 -6.99 5.83 -18.64
CA ARG A 301 -5.71 6.34 -18.14
C ARG A 301 -4.52 5.78 -18.91
N GLU A 302 -4.55 4.48 -19.23
CA GLU A 302 -3.53 3.83 -20.05
C GLU A 302 -3.43 4.45 -21.45
N ARG A 303 -4.57 4.71 -22.10
CA ARG A 303 -4.61 5.41 -23.39
C ARG A 303 -4.00 6.80 -23.31
N ALA A 304 -4.43 7.61 -22.34
CA ALA A 304 -3.89 8.96 -22.15
C ALA A 304 -2.38 8.96 -21.88
N MET A 305 -1.88 7.98 -21.12
CA MET A 305 -0.44 7.83 -20.85
C MET A 305 0.34 7.45 -22.12
N ASN A 306 -0.19 6.54 -22.94
CA ASN A 306 0.43 6.18 -24.21
C ASN A 306 0.45 7.34 -25.21
N GLU A 307 -0.64 8.11 -25.30
CA GLU A 307 -0.70 9.33 -26.13
C GLU A 307 0.31 10.38 -25.66
N ALA A 308 0.40 10.62 -24.35
CA ALA A 308 1.39 11.55 -23.78
C ALA A 308 2.83 11.10 -24.04
N LEU A 309 3.11 9.79 -23.97
CA LEU A 309 4.43 9.23 -24.27
C LEU A 309 4.82 9.48 -25.73
N VAL A 310 3.91 9.21 -26.67
CA VAL A 310 4.14 9.45 -28.11
C VAL A 310 4.38 10.92 -28.38
N ALA A 311 3.57 11.81 -27.80
CA ALA A 311 3.75 13.25 -27.93
C ALA A 311 5.11 13.72 -27.37
N ALA A 312 5.53 13.19 -26.21
CA ALA A 312 6.82 13.51 -25.61
C ALA A 312 8.00 13.01 -26.47
N GLN A 313 7.88 11.83 -27.09
CA GLN A 313 8.89 11.31 -28.01
C GLN A 313 9.02 12.17 -29.26
N GLN A 314 7.89 12.53 -29.88
CA GLN A 314 7.86 13.40 -31.06
C GLN A 314 8.43 14.79 -30.76
N LEU A 315 8.08 15.37 -29.61
CA LEU A 315 8.63 16.65 -29.16
C LEU A 315 10.15 16.57 -29.02
N ARG A 316 10.66 15.52 -28.36
CA ARG A 316 12.10 15.31 -28.20
C ARG A 316 12.83 15.20 -29.55
N GLU A 317 12.26 14.43 -30.49
CA GLU A 317 12.81 14.27 -31.85
C GLU A 317 12.87 15.62 -32.59
N ALA A 318 11.79 16.40 -32.51
CA ALA A 318 11.69 17.72 -33.13
C ALA A 318 12.68 18.72 -32.51
N THR A 319 12.79 18.76 -31.18
CA THR A 319 13.75 19.60 -30.46
C THR A 319 15.18 19.23 -30.81
N HIS A 320 15.50 17.93 -30.87
CA HIS A 320 16.85 17.47 -31.25
C HIS A 320 17.19 17.88 -32.68
N THR A 321 16.26 17.69 -33.62
CA THR A 321 16.46 18.07 -35.03
C THR A 321 16.62 19.58 -35.18
N ALA A 322 15.82 20.38 -34.47
CA ALA A 322 15.93 21.83 -34.47
C ALA A 322 17.29 22.29 -33.92
N ALA A 323 17.70 21.77 -32.76
CA ALA A 323 18.98 22.08 -32.14
C ALA A 323 20.17 21.71 -33.05
N GLN A 324 20.11 20.57 -33.75
CA GLN A 324 21.14 20.19 -34.72
C GLN A 324 21.22 21.16 -35.91
N ARG A 325 20.08 21.63 -36.43
CA ARG A 325 20.07 22.62 -37.52
C ARG A 325 20.64 23.95 -37.06
N GLU A 326 20.23 24.44 -35.89
CA GLU A 326 20.77 25.68 -35.32
C GLU A 326 22.28 25.58 -35.10
N ALA A 327 22.76 24.47 -34.52
CA ALA A 327 24.20 24.24 -34.35
C ALA A 327 24.96 24.26 -35.69
N GLN A 328 24.41 23.64 -36.75
CA GLN A 328 25.01 23.68 -38.08
C GLN A 328 25.08 25.08 -38.67
N VAL A 329 24.05 25.91 -38.45
CA VAL A 329 24.03 27.31 -38.89
C VAL A 329 25.12 28.10 -38.17
N VAL A 330 25.19 28.00 -36.84
CA VAL A 330 26.20 28.69 -36.03
C VAL A 330 27.63 28.30 -36.44
N VAL A 331 27.88 27.01 -36.67
CA VAL A 331 29.20 26.54 -37.13
C VAL A 331 29.53 27.12 -38.51
N ARG A 332 28.58 27.09 -39.46
CA ARG A 332 28.80 27.66 -40.81
C ARG A 332 29.07 29.16 -40.77
N GLU A 333 28.35 29.90 -39.94
CA GLU A 333 28.55 31.34 -39.78
C GLU A 333 29.92 31.64 -39.16
N ALA A 334 30.31 30.89 -38.12
CA ALA A 334 31.62 31.03 -37.49
C ALA A 334 32.77 30.69 -38.46
N GLU A 335 32.61 29.66 -39.30
CA GLU A 335 33.58 29.32 -40.33
C GLU A 335 33.69 30.40 -41.41
N ALA A 336 32.57 30.96 -41.86
CA ALA A 336 32.54 32.03 -42.86
C ALA A 336 33.21 33.31 -42.32
N GLU A 337 32.90 33.69 -41.08
CA GLU A 337 33.49 34.84 -40.42
C GLU A 337 35.00 34.63 -40.17
N GLY A 338 35.39 33.44 -39.72
CA GLY A 338 36.80 33.07 -39.57
C GLY A 338 37.59 33.17 -40.88
N ARG A 339 37.00 32.74 -42.01
CA ARG A 339 37.61 32.91 -43.33
C ARG A 339 37.74 34.39 -43.71
N ARG A 340 36.69 35.19 -43.47
CA ARG A 340 36.70 36.64 -43.74
C ARG A 340 37.84 37.34 -42.99
N ILE A 341 37.97 37.07 -41.69
CA ILE A 341 39.03 37.64 -40.84
C ILE A 341 40.42 37.23 -41.35
N LEU A 342 40.61 35.96 -41.74
CA LEU A 342 41.89 35.47 -42.28
C LEU A 342 42.25 36.15 -43.60
N ASP A 343 41.28 36.34 -44.50
CA ASP A 343 41.50 36.99 -45.78
C ASP A 343 41.81 38.49 -45.61
N GLU A 344 41.12 39.17 -44.69
CA GLU A 344 41.42 40.55 -44.31
C GLU A 344 42.83 40.70 -43.71
N ALA A 345 43.21 39.80 -42.80
CA ALA A 345 44.54 39.78 -42.20
C ALA A 345 45.64 39.53 -43.24
N ARG A 346 45.40 38.63 -44.20
CA ARG A 346 46.32 38.36 -45.32
C ARG A 346 46.47 39.58 -46.22
N ALA A 347 45.37 40.25 -46.56
CA ALA A 347 45.40 41.46 -47.37
C ALA A 347 46.16 42.60 -46.67
N ALA A 348 45.90 42.81 -45.37
CA ALA A 348 46.62 43.80 -44.57
C ALA A 348 48.12 43.49 -44.47
N LYS A 349 48.49 42.22 -44.27
CA LYS A 349 49.90 41.79 -44.28
C LYS A 349 50.57 42.09 -45.62
N ALA A 350 49.93 41.73 -46.73
CA ALA A 350 50.47 41.96 -48.06
C ALA A 350 50.67 43.46 -48.34
N GLU A 351 49.77 44.32 -47.85
CA GLU A 351 49.92 45.77 -47.94
C GLU A 351 51.13 46.28 -47.16
N VAL A 352 51.30 45.85 -45.90
CA VAL A 352 52.48 46.21 -45.10
C VAL A 352 53.78 45.74 -45.75
N GLU A 353 53.80 44.54 -46.31
CA GLU A 353 54.97 44.02 -47.04
C GLU A 353 55.29 44.87 -48.29
N ARG A 354 54.27 45.33 -49.03
CA ARG A 354 54.47 46.25 -50.16
C ARG A 354 55.05 47.58 -49.71
N GLN A 355 54.50 48.19 -48.66
CA GLN A 355 54.97 49.45 -48.11
C GLN A 355 56.41 49.35 -47.59
N ALA A 356 56.73 48.27 -46.87
CA ALA A 356 58.09 48.01 -46.39
C ALA A 356 59.08 47.87 -47.55
N ALA A 357 58.72 47.14 -48.61
CA ALA A 357 59.55 47.01 -49.79
C ALA A 357 59.75 48.35 -50.53
N GLU A 358 58.75 49.23 -50.52
CA GLU A 358 58.87 50.57 -51.09
C GLU A 358 59.81 51.48 -50.28
N VAL A 359 59.66 51.51 -48.96
CA VAL A 359 60.57 52.26 -48.07
C VAL A 359 62.00 51.75 -48.22
N GLN A 360 62.20 50.43 -48.31
CA GLN A 360 63.52 49.83 -48.55
C GLN A 360 64.13 50.33 -49.88
N ARG A 361 63.34 50.38 -50.96
CA ARG A 361 63.79 50.90 -52.27
C ARG A 361 64.14 52.39 -52.19
N GLN A 362 63.31 53.20 -51.55
CA GLN A 362 63.56 54.63 -51.36
C GLN A 362 64.84 54.86 -50.55
N TYR A 363 65.05 54.10 -49.48
CA TYR A 363 66.29 54.16 -48.68
C TYR A 363 67.52 53.80 -49.51
N GLN A 364 67.47 52.73 -50.30
CA GLN A 364 68.58 52.35 -51.19
C GLN A 364 68.88 53.42 -52.23
N GLN A 365 67.85 54.03 -52.82
CA GLN A 365 68.01 55.17 -53.75
C GLN A 365 68.62 56.38 -53.06
N TYR A 366 68.18 56.72 -51.85
CA TYR A 366 68.74 57.82 -51.06
C TYR A 366 70.22 57.60 -50.74
N VAL A 367 70.58 56.42 -50.20
CA VAL A 367 71.97 56.07 -49.90
C VAL A 367 72.84 56.08 -51.15
N GLY A 368 72.34 55.52 -52.26
CA GLY A 368 73.03 55.53 -53.55
C GLY A 368 73.26 56.96 -54.07
N GLY A 369 72.24 57.81 -54.02
CA GLY A 369 72.32 59.21 -54.42
C GLY A 369 73.26 60.03 -53.53
N PHE A 370 73.22 59.83 -52.22
CA PHE A 370 74.11 60.48 -51.26
C PHE A 370 75.56 60.07 -51.49
N ARG A 371 75.83 58.78 -51.73
CA ARG A 371 77.16 58.29 -52.09
C ARG A 371 77.68 58.93 -53.37
N ALA A 372 76.85 58.99 -54.42
CA ALA A 372 77.24 59.63 -55.69
C ALA A 372 77.55 61.13 -55.51
N LEU A 373 76.79 61.83 -54.67
CA LEU A 373 77.06 63.23 -54.32
C LEU A 373 78.41 63.39 -53.60
N LEU A 374 78.68 62.54 -52.60
CA LEU A 374 79.96 62.53 -51.89
C LEU A 374 81.12 62.24 -52.84
N GLU A 375 81.00 61.24 -53.72
CA GLU A 375 82.01 60.90 -54.72
C GLU A 375 82.28 62.09 -55.68
N ARG A 376 81.23 62.81 -56.10
CA ARG A 376 81.38 64.05 -56.90
C ARG A 376 82.13 65.13 -56.13
N GLN A 377 81.74 65.43 -54.89
CA GLN A 377 82.40 66.45 -54.05
C GLN A 377 83.86 66.09 -53.78
N LEU A 378 84.17 64.81 -53.56
CA LEU A 378 85.53 64.32 -53.37
C LEU A 378 86.38 64.48 -54.64
N ALA A 379 85.79 64.25 -55.81
CA ALA A 379 86.45 64.47 -57.10
C ALA A 379 86.73 65.95 -57.36
N GLU A 380 85.80 66.85 -57.03
CA GLU A 380 85.99 68.30 -57.11
C GLU A 380 87.12 68.78 -56.18
N LEU A 381 87.15 68.30 -54.93
CA LEU A 381 88.24 68.62 -53.98
C LEU A 381 89.61 68.14 -54.48
N ARG A 382 89.70 66.93 -55.05
CA ARG A 382 90.94 66.42 -55.66
C ARG A 382 91.41 67.26 -56.85
N ALA A 383 90.48 67.76 -57.67
CA ALA A 383 90.81 68.65 -58.77
C ALA A 383 91.37 70.00 -58.29
N LEU A 384 90.88 70.52 -57.15
CA LEU A 384 91.38 71.74 -56.52
C LEU A 384 92.76 71.56 -55.88
N ASP A 385 93.04 70.41 -55.24
CA ASP A 385 94.38 70.09 -54.71
C ASP A 385 95.42 69.91 -55.83
N GLY A 386 95.02 69.35 -56.98
CA GLY A 386 95.87 69.25 -58.17
C GLY A 386 96.26 70.59 -58.79
N GLN A 387 95.52 71.67 -58.52
CA GLN A 387 95.85 73.04 -58.96
C GLN A 387 96.79 73.79 -58.00
N ARG A 388 96.99 73.30 -56.76
CA ARG A 388 97.89 73.92 -55.76
C ARG A 388 99.29 73.32 -55.72
N GLY A 389 99.57 72.26 -56.48
CA GLY A 389 100.88 71.60 -56.57
C GLY A 389 101.68 71.92 -57.84
N GLY A 390 101.33 72.98 -58.57
CA GLY A 390 102.06 73.47 -59.74
C GLY A 390 103.23 74.38 -59.41
#